data_AF-A0A484CEL3-F1
#
_entry.id   AF-A0A484CEL3-F1
#
_cell.length_a   1.000
_cell.length_b   1.000
_cell.length_c   1.000
_cell.angle_alpha   90.00
_cell.angle_beta   90.00
_cell.angle_gamma   90.00
#
_symmetry.space_group_name_H-M   'P 1'
#
loop_
_entity.id
_entity.type
_entity.pdbx_description
1 polymer ?
#
loop_
_entity_poly.entity_id
_entity_poly.type
_entity_poly.pdbx_seq_one_letter_code
_entity_poly.pdbx_strand_id
1 'polypeptide(L)'
;MCSLAAFILQTLSFYVADGVDGKQARRTNSSTPLGELFDHGLDSWACIFFVATVYSIFGRLESGVAVLTLYYILWVVLFSFILSHWEKYNTGILFLPWGYDISQVTISLVYLVTAVVGVEKWYQPCLWHYLYRDLFSFMIIVCSFTVTLPMSLHNVLKGYRSNTLKHSSMYEAFLPFLSPVLLFILSTTWVVFSPSNILELQPRIFYLMVGTAFANVTCKLIVCQMSNTRCQALSWLLLPMTPVVLLSVTGVVANETLLLYLWTAGVVLAHIHYGVSVVKQLSNHFSILAFSLKKPNSD
;
A
#
# COMPACT_ATOMS: atom_id res chain seq x y z
N MET A 1 15.99 -22.21 -0.48
CA MET A 1 14.78 -22.88 0.03
C MET A 1 14.26 -22.28 1.34
N CYS A 2 15.10 -21.99 2.35
CA CYS A 2 14.64 -21.35 3.61
C CYS A 2 13.93 -20.00 3.45
N SER A 3 14.40 -19.12 2.55
CA SER A 3 13.72 -17.83 2.31
C SER A 3 12.35 -18.00 1.67
N LEU A 4 12.17 -18.97 0.75
CA LEU A 4 10.90 -19.20 0.08
C LEU A 4 9.83 -19.75 1.04
N ALA A 5 10.20 -20.70 1.89
CA ALA A 5 9.31 -21.23 2.93
C ALA A 5 8.91 -20.16 3.95
N ALA A 6 9.84 -19.29 4.36
CA ALA A 6 9.54 -18.16 5.24
C ALA A 6 8.59 -17.14 4.58
N PHE A 7 8.78 -16.84 3.29
CA PHE A 7 7.87 -15.97 2.53
C PHE A 7 6.47 -16.59 2.37
N ILE A 8 6.38 -17.88 2.02
CA ILE A 8 5.10 -18.60 1.93
C ILE A 8 4.35 -18.55 3.26
N LEU A 9 5.03 -18.85 4.37
CA LEU A 9 4.42 -18.85 5.70
C LEU A 9 3.97 -17.45 6.09
N GLN A 10 4.78 -16.42 5.81
CA GLN A 10 4.47 -15.02 6.10
C GLN A 10 3.26 -14.54 5.30
N THR A 11 3.23 -14.75 3.97
CA THR A 11 2.14 -14.29 3.10
C THR A 11 0.84 -15.01 3.40
N LEU A 12 0.87 -16.34 3.57
CA LEU A 12 -0.34 -17.11 3.90
C LEU A 12 -0.85 -16.78 5.30
N SER A 13 0.04 -16.66 6.30
CA SER A 13 -0.39 -16.31 7.66
C SER A 13 -0.96 -14.90 7.72
N PHE A 14 -0.36 -13.95 7.00
CA PHE A 14 -0.87 -12.59 6.90
C PHE A 14 -2.24 -12.56 6.22
N TYR A 15 -2.39 -13.18 5.05
CA TYR A 15 -3.66 -13.22 4.33
C TYR A 15 -4.77 -13.91 5.12
N VAL A 16 -4.47 -15.04 5.78
CA VAL A 16 -5.45 -15.73 6.61
C VAL A 16 -5.82 -14.88 7.82
N ALA A 17 -4.85 -14.25 8.49
CA ALA A 17 -5.11 -13.40 9.64
C ALA A 17 -5.99 -12.18 9.27
N ASP A 18 -5.67 -11.53 8.16
CA ASP A 18 -6.43 -10.42 7.58
C ASP A 18 -7.86 -10.84 7.20
N GLY A 19 -8.04 -11.97 6.53
CA GLY A 19 -9.38 -12.44 6.13
C GLY A 19 -10.29 -12.91 7.28
N VAL A 20 -9.75 -13.16 8.48
CA VAL A 20 -10.52 -13.67 9.63
C VAL A 20 -10.75 -12.64 10.73
N ASP A 21 -9.97 -11.56 10.79
CA ASP A 21 -10.01 -10.63 11.92
C ASP A 21 -11.38 -9.94 12.07
N GLY A 22 -11.97 -9.43 10.99
CA GLY A 22 -13.27 -8.78 10.98
C GLY A 22 -14.41 -9.78 11.21
N LYS A 23 -14.26 -11.02 10.72
CA LYS A 23 -15.24 -12.09 11.00
C LYS A 23 -15.22 -12.44 12.48
N GLN A 24 -14.03 -12.57 13.06
CA GLN A 24 -13.86 -12.84 14.48
C GLN A 24 -14.37 -11.68 15.32
N ALA A 25 -14.04 -10.43 14.99
CA ALA A 25 -14.50 -9.23 15.70
C ALA A 25 -16.02 -9.08 15.68
N ARG A 26 -16.70 -9.46 14.59
CA ARG A 26 -18.17 -9.52 14.55
C ARG A 26 -18.72 -10.64 15.43
N ARG A 27 -18.11 -11.83 15.37
CA ARG A 27 -18.51 -12.98 16.20
C ARG A 27 -18.38 -12.70 17.70
N THR A 28 -17.35 -11.96 18.11
CA THR A 28 -17.09 -11.62 19.51
C THR A 28 -17.68 -10.28 19.93
N ASN A 29 -18.45 -9.59 19.07
CA ASN A 29 -18.98 -8.24 19.31
C ASN A 29 -17.90 -7.23 19.77
N SER A 30 -16.70 -7.32 19.19
CA SER A 30 -15.54 -6.49 19.52
C SER A 30 -15.06 -5.63 18.35
N SER A 31 -15.94 -5.32 17.40
CA SER A 31 -15.64 -4.43 16.28
C SER A 31 -15.44 -3.00 16.79
N THR A 32 -14.32 -2.38 16.43
CA THR A 32 -13.97 -1.02 16.89
C THR A 32 -13.29 -0.22 15.78
N PRO A 33 -13.30 1.12 15.85
CA PRO A 33 -12.46 1.94 14.99
C PRO A 33 -10.98 1.54 15.10
N LEU A 34 -10.46 1.25 16.29
CA LEU A 34 -9.07 0.82 16.40
C LEU A 34 -8.77 -0.43 15.55
N GLY A 35 -9.68 -1.40 15.53
CA GLY A 35 -9.56 -2.60 14.68
C GLY A 35 -9.52 -2.26 13.19
N GLU A 36 -10.45 -1.41 12.72
CA GLU A 36 -10.49 -0.97 11.32
C GLU A 36 -9.24 -0.16 10.91
N LEU A 37 -8.66 0.63 11.81
CA LEU A 37 -7.38 1.31 11.56
C LEU A 37 -6.22 0.31 11.47
N PHE A 38 -6.23 -0.75 12.28
CA PHE A 38 -5.19 -1.77 12.27
C PHE A 38 -5.22 -2.59 10.97
N ASP A 39 -6.38 -3.10 10.59
CA ASP A 39 -6.66 -3.81 9.34
C ASP A 39 -6.17 -2.97 8.15
N HIS A 40 -6.87 -1.88 7.84
CA HIS A 40 -6.60 -1.12 6.62
C HIS A 40 -5.28 -0.33 6.68
N GLY A 41 -4.82 0.04 7.88
CA GLY A 41 -3.54 0.72 8.06
C GLY A 41 -2.37 -0.21 7.76
N LEU A 42 -2.40 -1.45 8.26
CA LEU A 42 -1.37 -2.44 7.96
C LEU A 42 -1.43 -2.89 6.50
N ASP A 43 -2.61 -3.04 5.93
CA ASP A 43 -2.81 -3.33 4.51
C ASP A 43 -2.16 -2.29 3.60
N SER A 44 -2.31 -1.00 3.94
CA SER A 44 -1.68 0.09 3.19
C SER A 44 -0.14 0.00 3.19
N TRP A 45 0.45 -0.53 4.27
CA TRP A 45 1.89 -0.75 4.36
C TRP A 45 2.31 -2.06 3.67
N ALA A 46 1.47 -3.09 3.77
CA ALA A 46 1.67 -4.39 3.15
C ALA A 46 1.73 -4.35 1.61
N CYS A 47 1.12 -3.34 0.99
CA CYS A 47 1.21 -3.09 -0.45
C CYS A 47 2.65 -3.10 -1.00
N ILE A 48 3.65 -2.64 -0.23
CA ILE A 48 5.07 -2.72 -0.62
C ILE A 48 5.54 -4.15 -0.70
N PHE A 49 5.21 -4.94 0.32
CA PHE A 49 5.67 -6.32 0.43
C PHE A 49 5.06 -7.17 -0.67
N PHE A 50 3.82 -6.87 -1.10
CA PHE A 50 3.24 -7.48 -2.29
C PHE A 50 4.11 -7.27 -3.54
N VAL A 51 4.60 -6.07 -3.79
CA VAL A 51 5.49 -5.83 -4.96
C VAL A 51 6.88 -6.44 -4.74
N ALA A 52 7.42 -6.39 -3.53
CA ALA A 52 8.69 -7.03 -3.19
C ALA A 52 8.65 -8.56 -3.35
N THR A 53 7.48 -9.17 -3.12
CA THR A 53 7.26 -10.60 -3.34
C THR A 53 7.31 -10.97 -4.82
N VAL A 54 6.69 -10.18 -5.68
CA VAL A 54 6.76 -10.31 -7.16
C VAL A 54 8.20 -10.22 -7.65
N TYR A 55 8.97 -9.26 -7.14
CA TYR A 55 10.42 -9.15 -7.43
C TYR A 55 11.21 -10.41 -7.03
N SER A 56 10.82 -11.06 -5.93
CA SER A 56 11.51 -12.26 -5.44
C SER A 56 11.18 -13.52 -6.25
N ILE A 57 10.03 -13.56 -6.92
CA ILE A 57 9.61 -14.66 -7.80
C ILE A 57 10.22 -14.51 -9.19
N PHE A 58 10.17 -13.30 -9.76
CA PHE A 58 10.61 -13.09 -11.14
C PHE A 58 12.07 -12.61 -11.26
N GLY A 59 12.70 -12.14 -10.19
CA GLY A 59 14.13 -11.78 -10.19
C GLY A 59 14.52 -10.69 -11.19
N ARG A 60 15.84 -10.52 -11.41
CA ARG A 60 16.48 -9.56 -12.34
C ARG A 60 17.31 -10.23 -13.45
N LEU A 61 17.16 -11.54 -13.64
CA LEU A 61 17.86 -12.26 -14.71
C LEU A 61 17.30 -11.84 -16.08
N GLU A 62 17.83 -12.35 -17.18
CA GLU A 62 17.39 -11.98 -18.54
C GLU A 62 15.87 -12.18 -18.77
N SER A 63 15.29 -13.17 -18.09
CA SER A 63 13.86 -13.49 -18.05
C SER A 63 13.10 -12.85 -16.87
N GLY A 64 13.74 -11.96 -16.10
CA GLY A 64 13.16 -11.29 -14.92
C GLY A 64 12.50 -9.94 -15.21
N VAL A 65 11.96 -9.27 -14.19
CA VAL A 65 11.22 -8.01 -14.39
C VAL A 65 12.16 -6.82 -14.23
N ALA A 66 12.08 -5.86 -15.16
CA ALA A 66 12.84 -4.62 -15.05
C ALA A 66 12.44 -3.86 -13.77
N VAL A 67 13.42 -3.26 -13.11
CA VAL A 67 13.20 -2.53 -11.85
C VAL A 67 12.21 -1.38 -12.05
N LEU A 68 12.29 -0.70 -13.19
CA LEU A 68 11.35 0.34 -13.57
C LEU A 68 9.91 -0.20 -13.73
N THR A 69 9.74 -1.39 -14.31
CA THR A 69 8.41 -2.02 -14.42
C THR A 69 7.81 -2.30 -13.04
N LEU A 70 8.60 -2.79 -12.09
CA LEU A 70 8.13 -3.01 -10.71
C LEU A 70 7.82 -1.71 -9.98
N TYR A 71 8.57 -0.63 -10.26
CA TYR A 71 8.22 0.69 -9.77
C TYR A 71 6.83 1.11 -10.24
N TYR A 72 6.50 0.95 -11.53
CA TYR A 72 5.17 1.26 -12.04
C TYR A 72 4.09 0.29 -11.52
N ILE A 73 4.40 -0.98 -11.31
CA ILE A 73 3.47 -1.92 -10.67
C ILE A 73 3.15 -1.46 -9.23
N LEU A 74 4.14 -1.00 -8.47
CA LEU A 74 3.90 -0.39 -7.16
C LEU A 74 2.95 0.79 -7.26
N TRP A 75 3.12 1.67 -8.24
CA TRP A 75 2.19 2.77 -8.46
C TRP A 75 0.76 2.32 -8.71
N VAL A 76 0.57 1.32 -9.55
CA VAL A 76 -0.76 0.77 -9.84
C VAL A 76 -1.40 0.19 -8.59
N VAL A 77 -0.63 -0.53 -7.76
CA VAL A 77 -1.11 -1.10 -6.49
C VAL A 77 -1.48 0.00 -5.50
N LEU A 78 -0.58 0.96 -5.26
CA LEU A 78 -0.82 2.07 -4.34
C LEU A 78 -1.99 2.95 -4.81
N PHE A 79 -2.10 3.22 -6.11
CA PHE A 79 -3.23 3.94 -6.70
C PHE A 79 -4.55 3.19 -6.48
N SER A 80 -4.57 1.88 -6.73
CA SER A 80 -5.74 1.04 -6.52
C SER A 80 -6.17 1.03 -5.05
N PHE A 81 -5.22 1.05 -4.12
CA PHE A 81 -5.48 1.12 -2.68
C PHE A 81 -6.07 2.48 -2.26
N ILE A 82 -5.46 3.60 -2.66
CA ILE A 82 -6.00 4.92 -2.29
C ILE A 82 -7.37 5.16 -2.94
N LEU A 83 -7.65 4.55 -4.09
CA LEU A 83 -8.92 4.72 -4.78
C LEU A 83 -10.12 4.17 -3.99
N SER A 84 -9.97 3.02 -3.30
CA SER A 84 -11.03 2.48 -2.43
C SER A 84 -11.27 3.39 -1.21
N HIS A 85 -10.21 3.97 -0.66
CA HIS A 85 -10.34 4.96 0.41
C HIS A 85 -10.91 6.28 -0.12
N TRP A 86 -10.57 6.74 -1.32
CA TRP A 86 -11.22 7.89 -1.93
C TRP A 86 -12.72 7.66 -2.08
N GLU A 87 -13.12 6.47 -2.52
CA GLU A 87 -14.53 6.09 -2.60
C GLU A 87 -15.21 6.15 -1.23
N LYS A 88 -14.59 5.56 -0.19
CA LYS A 88 -15.11 5.61 1.19
C LYS A 88 -15.21 7.04 1.73
N TYR A 89 -14.24 7.89 1.43
CA TYR A 89 -14.25 9.29 1.87
C TYR A 89 -15.48 10.02 1.32
N ASN A 90 -15.85 9.73 0.07
CA ASN A 90 -16.98 10.39 -0.60
C ASN A 90 -18.34 9.75 -0.30
N THR A 91 -18.41 8.43 -0.21
CA THR A 91 -19.68 7.68 -0.06
C THR A 91 -19.98 7.27 1.38
N GLY A 92 -18.98 7.23 2.25
CA GLY A 92 -19.07 6.70 3.61
C GLY A 92 -18.98 5.18 3.73
N ILE A 93 -18.95 4.45 2.61
CA ILE A 93 -18.91 2.99 2.59
C ILE A 93 -17.59 2.57 1.94
N LEU A 94 -16.84 1.69 2.62
CA LEU A 94 -15.67 1.08 2.01
C LEU A 94 -16.13 -0.11 1.17
N PHE A 95 -16.13 0.05 -0.15
CA PHE A 95 -16.27 -1.07 -1.05
C PHE A 95 -14.88 -1.60 -1.38
N LEU A 96 -14.61 -2.85 -1.01
CA LEU A 96 -13.39 -3.56 -1.39
C LEU A 96 -13.66 -4.30 -2.70
N PRO A 97 -13.01 -3.94 -3.82
CA PRO A 97 -13.14 -4.70 -5.05
C PRO A 97 -12.55 -6.10 -4.87
N TRP A 98 -13.22 -7.11 -5.43
CA TRP A 98 -12.78 -8.51 -5.42
C TRP A 98 -11.36 -8.70 -5.99
N GLY A 99 -10.86 -7.73 -6.76
CA GLY A 99 -9.50 -7.74 -7.30
C GLY A 99 -8.42 -7.86 -6.21
N TYR A 100 -8.62 -7.25 -5.04
CA TYR A 100 -7.67 -7.38 -3.93
C TYR A 100 -7.60 -8.84 -3.43
N ASP A 101 -8.75 -9.42 -3.07
CA ASP A 101 -8.84 -10.81 -2.62
C ASP A 101 -8.28 -11.81 -3.66
N ILE A 102 -8.65 -11.63 -4.93
CA ILE A 102 -8.15 -12.46 -6.02
C ILE A 102 -6.63 -12.34 -6.14
N SER A 103 -6.07 -11.14 -5.98
CA SER A 103 -4.62 -10.93 -6.05
C SER A 103 -3.87 -11.64 -4.92
N GLN A 104 -4.41 -11.62 -3.70
CA GLN A 104 -3.83 -12.31 -2.53
C GLN A 104 -3.90 -13.84 -2.65
N VAL A 105 -5.04 -14.37 -3.13
CA VAL A 105 -5.16 -15.82 -3.43
C VAL A 105 -4.20 -16.23 -4.55
N THR A 106 -4.12 -15.42 -5.62
CA THR A 106 -3.25 -15.68 -6.76
C THR A 106 -1.79 -15.72 -6.34
N ILE A 107 -1.31 -14.74 -5.57
CA ILE A 107 0.08 -14.70 -5.13
C ILE A 107 0.40 -15.85 -4.17
N SER A 108 -0.54 -16.20 -3.28
CA SER A 108 -0.42 -17.35 -2.39
C SER A 108 -0.28 -18.67 -3.17
N LEU A 109 -1.09 -18.86 -4.21
CA LEU A 109 -1.02 -20.02 -5.09
C LEU A 109 0.30 -20.07 -5.86
N VAL A 110 0.73 -18.95 -6.44
CA VAL A 110 2.03 -18.83 -7.13
C VAL A 110 3.16 -19.26 -6.20
N TYR A 111 3.12 -18.83 -4.93
CA TYR A 111 4.11 -19.21 -3.93
C TYR A 111 4.10 -20.70 -3.59
N LEU A 112 2.92 -21.31 -3.44
CA LEU A 112 2.78 -22.76 -3.24
C LEU A 112 3.33 -23.56 -4.42
N VAL A 113 3.01 -23.14 -5.65
CA VAL A 113 3.54 -23.77 -6.88
C VAL A 113 5.06 -23.59 -6.93
N THR A 114 5.58 -22.40 -6.62
CA THR A 114 7.03 -22.13 -6.58
C THR A 114 7.74 -23.04 -5.58
N ALA A 115 7.10 -23.37 -4.46
CA ALA A 115 7.67 -24.27 -3.44
C ALA A 115 7.91 -25.69 -3.98
N VAL A 116 7.02 -26.18 -4.84
CA VAL A 116 7.07 -27.55 -5.38
C VAL A 116 7.92 -27.61 -6.64
N VAL A 117 7.75 -26.67 -7.56
CA VAL A 117 8.33 -26.74 -8.92
C VAL A 117 9.63 -25.94 -9.04
N GLY A 118 9.93 -25.08 -8.07
CA GLY A 118 11.11 -24.21 -8.06
C GLY A 118 10.89 -22.89 -8.82
N VAL A 119 11.70 -21.88 -8.48
CA VAL A 119 11.59 -20.52 -9.05
C VAL A 119 11.95 -20.47 -10.54
N GLU A 120 12.83 -21.36 -10.98
CA GLU A 120 13.33 -21.42 -12.36
C GLU A 120 12.23 -21.61 -13.41
N LYS A 121 11.08 -22.13 -13.00
CA LYS A 121 9.93 -22.34 -13.90
C LYS A 121 9.26 -21.05 -14.34
N TRP A 122 9.29 -20.01 -13.51
CA TRP A 122 8.72 -18.71 -13.84
C TRP A 122 9.53 -17.94 -14.88
N TYR A 123 10.78 -18.35 -15.09
CA TYR A 123 11.68 -17.81 -16.10
C TYR A 123 11.49 -18.42 -17.48
N GLN A 124 10.78 -19.55 -17.57
CA GLN A 124 10.51 -20.21 -18.84
C GLN A 124 9.27 -19.58 -19.51
N PRO A 125 9.24 -19.50 -20.86
CA PRO A 125 8.06 -19.07 -21.57
C PRO A 125 6.88 -20.02 -21.27
N CYS A 126 5.70 -19.43 -21.11
CA CYS A 126 4.43 -20.13 -21.05
C CYS A 126 3.80 -20.22 -22.45
N LEU A 127 2.47 -20.37 -22.51
CA LEU A 127 1.71 -20.46 -23.75
C LEU A 127 2.04 -19.29 -24.70
N TRP A 128 2.20 -19.61 -25.99
CA TRP A 128 2.53 -18.67 -27.07
C TRP A 128 3.79 -17.82 -26.85
N HIS A 129 4.81 -18.37 -26.18
CA HIS A 129 6.09 -17.70 -25.92
C HIS A 129 6.02 -16.47 -25.00
N TYR A 130 4.89 -16.20 -24.37
CA TYR A 130 4.79 -15.17 -23.33
C TYR A 130 5.54 -15.61 -22.07
N LEU A 131 6.08 -14.66 -21.30
CA LEU A 131 6.64 -14.95 -19.99
C LEU A 131 5.57 -14.73 -18.91
N TYR A 132 5.61 -15.54 -17.85
CA TYR A 132 4.70 -15.40 -16.71
C TYR A 132 4.72 -13.99 -16.10
N ARG A 133 5.88 -13.34 -16.11
CA ARG A 133 6.06 -11.96 -15.62
C ARG A 133 5.20 -10.95 -16.38
N ASP A 134 5.06 -11.14 -17.70
CA ASP A 134 4.35 -10.22 -18.58
C ASP A 134 2.84 -10.41 -18.38
N LEU A 135 2.40 -11.66 -18.26
CA LEU A 135 1.01 -11.98 -17.90
C LEU A 135 0.61 -11.40 -16.55
N PHE A 136 1.49 -11.52 -15.54
CA PHE A 136 1.23 -11.00 -14.20
C PHE A 136 1.15 -9.47 -14.18
N SER A 137 2.09 -8.80 -14.87
CA SER A 137 2.08 -7.34 -15.02
C SER A 137 0.84 -6.85 -15.77
N PHE A 138 0.49 -7.52 -16.87
CA PHE A 138 -0.70 -7.24 -17.65
C PHE A 138 -1.97 -7.42 -16.81
N MET A 139 -2.08 -8.51 -16.06
CA MET A 139 -3.22 -8.77 -15.18
C MET A 139 -3.41 -7.63 -14.16
N ILE A 140 -2.35 -7.19 -13.48
CA ILE A 140 -2.44 -6.10 -12.49
C ILE A 140 -2.94 -4.81 -13.15
N ILE A 141 -2.35 -4.43 -14.28
CA ILE A 141 -2.72 -3.20 -15.00
C ILE A 141 -4.16 -3.28 -15.47
N VAL A 142 -4.53 -4.38 -16.14
CA VAL A 142 -5.89 -4.57 -16.67
C VAL A 142 -6.91 -4.58 -15.55
N CYS A 143 -6.69 -5.32 -14.45
CA CYS A 143 -7.61 -5.33 -13.32
C CYS A 143 -7.77 -3.93 -12.71
N SER A 144 -6.71 -3.14 -12.61
CA SER A 144 -6.81 -1.77 -12.10
C SER A 144 -7.71 -0.88 -12.97
N PHE A 145 -7.53 -0.92 -14.29
CA PHE A 145 -8.29 -0.07 -15.23
C PHE A 145 -9.68 -0.59 -15.61
N THR A 146 -9.93 -1.90 -15.50
CA THR A 146 -11.20 -2.51 -15.92
C THR A 146 -12.12 -2.88 -14.76
N VAL A 147 -11.56 -3.11 -13.56
CA VAL A 147 -12.32 -3.51 -12.38
C VAL A 147 -12.27 -2.41 -11.33
N THR A 148 -11.09 -2.10 -10.79
CA THR A 148 -10.96 -1.22 -9.61
C THR A 148 -11.42 0.20 -9.91
N LEU A 149 -10.86 0.83 -10.94
CA LEU A 149 -11.19 2.22 -11.29
C LEU A 149 -12.64 2.41 -11.75
N PRO A 150 -13.18 1.62 -12.70
CA PRO A 150 -14.56 1.77 -13.12
C PRO A 150 -15.56 1.54 -11.99
N MET A 151 -15.30 0.58 -11.09
CA MET A 151 -16.20 0.29 -9.98
C MET A 151 -16.27 1.47 -9.00
N SER A 152 -15.13 2.00 -8.57
CA SER A 152 -15.11 3.14 -7.65
C SER A 152 -15.72 4.40 -8.27
N LEU A 153 -15.46 4.65 -9.57
CA LEU A 153 -16.13 5.74 -10.29
C LEU A 153 -17.64 5.54 -10.36
N HIS A 154 -18.11 4.33 -10.68
CA HIS A 154 -19.53 4.01 -10.73
C HIS A 154 -20.20 4.23 -9.36
N ASN A 155 -19.58 3.79 -8.27
CA ASN A 155 -20.13 3.95 -6.92
C ASN A 155 -20.22 5.43 -6.50
N VAL A 156 -19.19 6.24 -6.80
CA VAL A 156 -19.23 7.69 -6.54
C VAL A 156 -20.25 8.38 -7.43
N LEU A 157 -20.34 8.04 -8.72
CA LEU A 157 -21.34 8.60 -9.64
C LEU A 157 -22.77 8.23 -9.24
N LYS A 158 -22.98 7.00 -8.76
CA LYS A 158 -24.25 6.57 -8.19
C LYS A 158 -24.59 7.41 -6.96
N GLY A 159 -23.65 7.57 -6.04
CA GLY A 159 -23.80 8.41 -4.86
C GLY A 159 -24.10 9.88 -5.18
N TYR A 160 -23.48 10.42 -6.24
CA TYR A 160 -23.76 11.76 -6.74
C TYR A 160 -25.20 11.88 -7.24
N ARG A 161 -25.64 10.95 -8.10
CA ARG A 161 -27.01 10.94 -8.65
C ARG A 161 -28.08 10.76 -7.57
N SER A 162 -27.80 10.00 -6.52
CA SER A 162 -28.71 9.82 -5.38
C SER A 162 -28.62 10.91 -4.32
N ASN A 163 -27.77 11.93 -4.48
CA ASN A 163 -27.50 12.97 -3.46
C ASN A 163 -27.12 12.39 -2.09
N THR A 164 -26.37 11.28 -2.08
CA THR A 164 -25.91 10.61 -0.85
C THR A 164 -24.42 10.80 -0.58
N LEU A 165 -23.72 11.63 -1.36
CA LEU A 165 -22.31 11.95 -1.12
C LEU A 165 -22.13 12.79 0.14
N LYS A 166 -21.04 12.54 0.86
CA LYS A 166 -20.64 13.34 2.04
C LYS A 166 -20.19 14.76 1.69
N HIS A 167 -19.67 14.95 0.48
CA HIS A 167 -19.07 16.21 0.06
C HIS A 167 -19.74 16.70 -1.23
N SER A 168 -20.20 17.96 -1.22
CA SER A 168 -20.84 18.61 -2.36
C SER A 168 -19.85 19.28 -3.32
N SER A 169 -18.65 19.63 -2.82
CA SER A 169 -17.60 20.28 -3.60
C SER A 169 -16.63 19.26 -4.20
N MET A 170 -16.32 19.42 -5.50
CA MET A 170 -15.30 18.62 -6.19
C MET A 170 -13.93 18.74 -5.54
N TYR A 171 -13.59 19.92 -5.00
CA TYR A 171 -12.31 20.12 -4.30
C TYR A 171 -12.22 19.23 -3.05
N GLU A 172 -13.27 19.19 -2.23
CA GLU A 172 -13.31 18.34 -1.05
C GLU A 172 -13.31 16.85 -1.43
N ALA A 173 -14.03 16.49 -2.51
CA ALA A 173 -14.10 15.11 -2.98
C ALA A 173 -12.75 14.55 -3.42
N PHE A 174 -11.88 15.37 -4.03
CA PHE A 174 -10.55 14.99 -4.51
C PHE A 174 -9.42 15.27 -3.52
N LEU A 175 -9.71 15.88 -2.38
CA LEU A 175 -8.73 16.18 -1.33
C LEU A 175 -7.86 14.96 -0.92
N PRO A 176 -8.41 13.73 -0.81
CA PRO A 176 -7.61 12.53 -0.47
C PRO A 176 -6.46 12.23 -1.45
N PHE A 177 -6.56 12.67 -2.71
CA PHE A 177 -5.53 12.40 -3.72
C PHE A 177 -4.37 13.38 -3.69
N LEU A 178 -4.50 14.54 -3.05
CA LEU A 178 -3.48 15.59 -3.14
C LEU A 178 -2.12 15.13 -2.60
N SER A 179 -2.10 14.54 -1.40
CA SER A 179 -0.86 14.05 -0.79
C SER A 179 -0.25 12.84 -1.53
N PRO A 180 -1.02 11.80 -1.91
CA PRO A 180 -0.49 10.69 -2.72
C PRO A 180 0.03 11.12 -4.09
N VAL A 181 -0.65 12.03 -4.79
CA VAL A 181 -0.19 12.57 -6.08
C VAL A 181 1.12 13.35 -5.91
N LEU A 182 1.25 14.16 -4.85
CA LEU A 182 2.51 14.84 -4.56
C LEU A 182 3.66 13.86 -4.28
N LEU A 183 3.40 12.81 -3.48
CA LEU A 183 4.39 11.75 -3.22
C LEU A 183 4.83 11.06 -4.51
N PHE A 184 3.88 10.77 -5.39
CA PHE A 184 4.11 10.20 -6.72
C PHE A 184 4.99 11.12 -7.57
N ILE A 185 4.66 12.40 -7.68
CA ILE A 185 5.48 13.38 -8.40
C ILE A 185 6.90 13.44 -7.82
N LEU A 186 7.04 13.61 -6.50
CA LEU A 186 8.35 13.73 -5.85
C LEU A 186 9.22 12.48 -6.04
N SER A 187 8.63 11.29 -5.89
CA SER A 187 9.37 10.04 -6.07
C SER A 187 9.75 9.80 -7.53
N THR A 188 8.88 10.11 -8.50
CA THR A 188 9.24 9.99 -9.93
C THR A 188 10.30 11.02 -10.32
N THR A 189 10.22 12.25 -9.82
CA THR A 189 11.26 13.26 -10.04
C THR A 189 12.61 12.78 -9.52
N TRP A 190 12.65 12.16 -8.32
CA TRP A 190 13.88 11.56 -7.81
C TRP A 190 14.38 10.45 -8.75
N VAL A 191 13.54 9.50 -9.15
CA VAL A 191 13.94 8.40 -10.06
C VAL A 191 14.48 8.91 -11.39
N VAL A 192 13.75 9.82 -12.06
CA VAL A 192 14.06 10.28 -13.42
C VAL A 192 15.31 11.14 -13.47
N PHE A 193 15.51 12.00 -12.47
CA PHE A 193 16.65 12.93 -12.44
C PHE A 193 17.74 12.50 -11.45
N SER A 194 17.75 11.23 -11.04
CA SER A 194 18.78 10.67 -10.16
C SER A 194 20.15 10.62 -10.87
N PRO A 195 21.19 11.30 -10.35
CA PRO A 195 22.53 11.24 -10.95
C PRO A 195 23.17 9.84 -10.88
N SER A 196 22.87 9.06 -9.83
CA SER A 196 23.46 7.73 -9.62
C SER A 196 22.57 6.57 -10.10
N ASN A 197 21.43 6.86 -10.73
CA ASN A 197 20.40 5.88 -11.07
C ASN A 197 19.98 5.04 -9.84
N ILE A 198 19.57 5.75 -8.79
CA ILE A 198 19.34 5.21 -7.45
C ILE A 198 18.33 4.07 -7.41
N LEU A 199 17.36 4.07 -8.34
CA LEU A 199 16.37 3.01 -8.44
C LEU A 199 17.01 1.66 -8.81
N GLU A 200 17.95 1.65 -9.75
CA GLU A 200 18.68 0.43 -10.13
C GLU A 200 19.67 -0.03 -9.05
N LEU A 201 20.25 0.93 -8.32
CA LEU A 201 21.24 0.70 -7.27
C LEU A 201 20.63 0.17 -5.97
N GLN A 202 19.52 0.76 -5.51
CA GLN A 202 18.85 0.44 -4.24
C GLN A 202 17.32 0.30 -4.36
N PRO A 203 16.81 -0.58 -5.23
CA PRO A 203 15.38 -0.67 -5.53
C PRO A 203 14.52 -0.97 -4.31
N ARG A 204 14.96 -1.92 -3.47
CA ARG A 204 14.20 -2.38 -2.30
C ARG A 204 13.98 -1.27 -1.28
N ILE A 205 15.03 -0.49 -1.02
CA ILE A 205 15.00 0.62 -0.07
C ILE A 205 14.14 1.75 -0.63
N PHE A 206 14.22 2.01 -1.94
CA PHE A 206 13.39 3.01 -2.60
C PHE A 206 11.90 2.65 -2.54
N TYR A 207 11.53 1.39 -2.83
CA TYR A 207 10.15 0.93 -2.70
C TYR A 207 9.64 1.00 -1.27
N LEU A 208 10.47 0.60 -0.29
CA LEU A 208 10.14 0.71 1.12
C LEU A 208 9.88 2.16 1.53
N MET A 209 10.71 3.11 1.07
CA MET A 209 10.52 4.53 1.33
C MET A 209 9.19 5.04 0.77
N VAL A 210 8.93 4.82 -0.52
CA VAL A 210 7.74 5.32 -1.20
C VAL A 210 6.48 4.75 -0.58
N GLY A 211 6.39 3.44 -0.42
CA GLY A 211 5.17 2.86 0.12
C GLY A 211 4.98 3.09 1.62
N THR A 212 6.04 3.28 2.41
CA THR A 212 5.89 3.62 3.84
C THR A 212 5.41 5.07 3.98
N ALA A 213 5.90 5.97 3.13
CA ALA A 213 5.38 7.33 3.05
C ALA A 213 3.90 7.34 2.63
N PHE A 214 3.54 6.52 1.64
CA PHE A 214 2.15 6.34 1.22
C PHE A 214 1.26 5.77 2.34
N ALA A 215 1.72 4.73 3.05
CA ALA A 215 1.00 4.15 4.19
C ALA A 215 0.79 5.19 5.29
N ASN A 216 1.79 6.04 5.59
CA ASN A 216 1.63 7.13 6.54
C ASN A 216 0.53 8.13 6.12
N VAL A 217 0.49 8.51 4.85
CA VAL A 217 -0.57 9.39 4.30
C VAL A 217 -1.93 8.71 4.40
N THR A 218 -2.00 7.43 4.06
CA THR A 218 -3.25 6.68 4.01
C THR A 218 -3.81 6.39 5.39
N CYS A 219 -2.99 6.06 6.39
CA CYS A 219 -3.46 5.91 7.77
C CYS A 219 -4.10 7.20 8.31
N LYS A 220 -3.58 8.38 7.94
CA LYS A 220 -4.22 9.66 8.31
C LYS A 220 -5.58 9.84 7.66
N LEU A 221 -5.71 9.47 6.38
CA LEU A 221 -6.99 9.47 5.68
C LEU A 221 -7.98 8.49 6.34
N ILE A 222 -7.54 7.29 6.70
CA ILE A 222 -8.35 6.29 7.40
C ILE A 222 -8.90 6.87 8.72
N VAL A 223 -8.04 7.47 9.55
CA VAL A 223 -8.47 8.14 10.79
C VAL A 223 -9.51 9.24 10.51
N CYS A 224 -9.34 10.05 9.45
CA CYS A 224 -10.32 11.05 9.06
C CYS A 224 -11.68 10.43 8.69
N GLN A 225 -11.68 9.34 7.92
CA GLN A 225 -12.91 8.63 7.51
C GLN A 225 -13.69 8.09 8.70
N MET A 226 -12.98 7.52 9.68
CA MET A 226 -13.57 6.89 10.85
C MET A 226 -14.10 7.90 11.86
N SER A 227 -13.43 9.05 11.96
CA SER A 227 -13.87 10.17 12.80
C SER A 227 -14.86 11.10 12.09
N ASN A 228 -15.18 10.85 10.81
CA ASN A 228 -15.94 11.76 9.94
C ASN A 228 -15.37 13.20 9.93
N THR A 229 -14.05 13.33 10.00
CA THR A 229 -13.37 14.62 9.91
C THR A 229 -12.82 14.85 8.51
N ARG A 230 -12.60 16.12 8.17
CA ARG A 230 -12.03 16.52 6.89
C ARG A 230 -10.59 16.00 6.74
N CYS A 231 -10.27 15.44 5.58
CA CYS A 231 -8.91 15.00 5.27
C CYS A 231 -7.93 16.18 5.29
N GLN A 232 -6.72 15.96 5.80
CA GLN A 232 -5.64 16.94 5.66
C GLN A 232 -5.18 16.99 4.20
N ALA A 233 -5.09 18.19 3.63
CA ALA A 233 -4.68 18.39 2.24
C ALA A 233 -3.23 17.91 2.00
N LEU A 234 -2.32 18.29 2.88
CA LEU A 234 -0.90 18.00 2.80
C LEU A 234 -0.42 17.26 4.04
N SER A 235 0.16 16.07 3.84
CA SER A 235 0.85 15.35 4.91
C SER A 235 2.18 16.02 5.23
N TRP A 236 2.39 16.30 6.52
CA TRP A 236 3.64 16.85 7.04
C TRP A 236 4.90 16.07 6.67
N LEU A 237 4.79 14.77 6.37
CA LEU A 237 5.92 13.94 5.94
C LEU A 237 6.46 14.34 4.56
N LEU A 238 5.63 14.92 3.69
CA LEU A 238 6.01 15.30 2.33
C LEU A 238 6.78 16.62 2.29
N LEU A 239 6.63 17.48 3.30
CA LEU A 239 7.36 18.74 3.39
C LEU A 239 8.88 18.56 3.49
N PRO A 240 9.43 17.71 4.38
CA PRO A 240 10.87 17.41 4.38
C PRO A 240 11.29 16.51 3.21
N MET A 241 10.37 15.82 2.53
CA MET A 241 10.69 15.07 1.32
C MET A 241 11.08 15.99 0.15
N THR A 242 10.44 17.16 0.02
CA THR A 242 10.72 18.10 -1.08
C THR A 242 12.19 18.57 -1.12
N PRO A 243 12.82 19.06 -0.03
CA PRO A 243 14.23 19.41 -0.07
C PRO A 243 15.12 18.18 -0.25
N VAL A 244 14.76 17.00 0.27
CA VAL A 244 15.54 15.76 0.04
C VAL A 244 15.61 15.43 -1.45
N VAL A 245 14.48 15.49 -2.16
CA VAL A 245 14.44 15.26 -3.61
C VAL A 245 15.23 16.33 -4.35
N LEU A 246 15.06 17.61 -3.99
CA LEU A 246 15.80 18.71 -4.62
C LEU A 246 17.32 18.57 -4.42
N LEU A 247 17.78 18.22 -3.23
CA LEU A 247 19.19 17.98 -2.91
C LEU A 247 19.76 16.79 -3.70
N SER A 248 18.95 15.75 -3.90
CA SER A 248 19.34 14.59 -4.70
C SER A 248 19.48 14.92 -6.19
N VAL A 249 18.47 15.59 -6.75
CA VAL A 249 18.38 15.89 -8.19
C VAL A 249 19.39 16.96 -8.62
N THR A 250 19.70 17.91 -7.75
CA THR A 250 20.73 18.93 -8.02
C THR A 250 22.16 18.40 -7.96
N GLY A 251 22.37 17.16 -7.50
CA GLY A 251 23.70 16.57 -7.36
C GLY A 251 24.57 17.21 -6.29
N VAL A 252 24.00 18.07 -5.42
CA VAL A 252 24.72 18.71 -4.31
C VAL A 252 25.21 17.67 -3.30
N VAL A 253 24.44 16.58 -3.12
CA VAL A 253 24.80 15.49 -2.23
C VAL A 253 25.62 14.45 -2.97
N ALA A 254 26.89 14.32 -2.59
CA ALA A 254 27.83 13.37 -3.22
C ALA A 254 27.42 11.89 -3.03
N ASN A 255 26.68 11.55 -1.97
CA ASN A 255 26.24 10.18 -1.69
C ASN A 255 24.71 10.07 -1.62
N GLU A 256 24.10 9.92 -2.79
CA GLU A 256 22.65 9.73 -2.95
C GLU A 256 22.13 8.47 -2.25
N THR A 257 22.95 7.41 -2.17
CA THR A 257 22.59 6.17 -1.46
C THR A 257 22.43 6.40 0.04
N LEU A 258 23.37 7.10 0.66
CA LEU A 258 23.26 7.45 2.09
C LEU A 258 22.04 8.34 2.35
N LEU A 259 21.77 9.31 1.46
CA LEU A 259 20.59 10.16 1.55
C LEU A 259 19.30 9.34 1.52
N LEU A 260 19.20 8.37 0.61
CA LEU A 260 18.06 7.46 0.55
C LEU A 260 17.91 6.65 1.84
N TYR A 261 18.99 6.08 2.39
CA TYR A 261 18.93 5.32 3.64
C TYR A 261 18.47 6.16 4.82
N LEU A 262 19.03 7.35 4.99
CA LEU A 262 18.66 8.27 6.07
C LEU A 262 17.20 8.71 5.96
N TRP A 263 16.77 9.07 4.75
CA TRP A 263 15.39 9.46 4.50
C TRP A 263 14.41 8.31 4.73
N THR A 264 14.75 7.11 4.24
CA THR A 264 13.93 5.90 4.46
C THR A 264 13.79 5.58 5.94
N ALA A 265 14.90 5.66 6.70
CA ALA A 265 14.86 5.45 8.15
C ALA A 265 13.96 6.49 8.84
N GLY A 266 14.05 7.76 8.46
CA GLY A 266 13.17 8.83 8.97
C GLY A 266 11.69 8.56 8.68
N VAL A 267 11.36 8.17 7.45
CA VAL A 267 10.00 7.83 7.02
C VAL A 267 9.43 6.63 7.80
N VAL A 268 10.24 5.56 7.95
CA VAL A 268 9.83 4.36 8.70
C VAL A 268 9.61 4.69 10.18
N LEU A 269 10.53 5.43 10.80
CA LEU A 269 10.37 5.87 12.20
C LEU A 269 9.14 6.76 12.38
N ALA A 270 8.88 7.68 11.45
CA ALA A 270 7.70 8.53 11.48
C ALA A 270 6.39 7.72 11.34
N HIS A 271 6.38 6.70 10.49
CA HIS A 271 5.24 5.80 10.33
C HIS A 271 4.98 4.97 11.59
N ILE A 272 6.00 4.34 12.16
CA ILE A 272 5.90 3.57 13.39
C ILE A 272 5.45 4.47 14.55
N HIS A 273 6.06 5.64 14.70
CA HIS A 273 5.70 6.60 15.73
C HIS A 273 4.23 7.04 15.62
N TYR A 274 3.76 7.34 14.40
CA TYR A 274 2.37 7.69 14.15
C TYR A 274 1.43 6.54 14.54
N GLY A 275 1.69 5.32 14.06
CA GLY A 275 0.89 4.14 14.37
C GLY A 275 0.79 3.88 15.87
N VAL A 276 1.93 3.81 16.57
CA VAL A 276 1.96 3.59 18.04
C VAL A 276 1.20 4.69 18.79
N SER A 277 1.35 5.95 18.36
CA SER A 277 0.70 7.09 19.03
C SER A 277 -0.82 7.06 18.85
N VAL A 278 -1.30 6.83 17.64
CA VAL A 278 -2.74 6.78 17.36
C VAL A 278 -3.38 5.56 18.03
N VAL A 279 -2.73 4.40 18.00
CA VAL A 279 -3.21 3.19 18.69
C VAL A 279 -3.37 3.46 20.19
N LYS A 280 -2.39 4.09 20.83
CA LYS A 280 -2.49 4.47 22.26
C LYS A 280 -3.62 5.45 22.52
N GLN A 281 -3.76 6.48 21.69
CA GLN A 281 -4.83 7.49 21.84
C GLN A 281 -6.22 6.87 21.70
N LEU A 282 -6.44 6.04 20.69
CA LEU A 282 -7.72 5.35 20.47
C LEU A 282 -8.00 4.31 21.57
N SER A 283 -6.98 3.54 21.97
CA SER A 283 -7.10 2.57 23.08
C SER A 283 -7.54 3.26 24.37
N ASN A 284 -6.94 4.40 24.71
CA ASN A 284 -7.31 5.18 25.88
C ASN A 284 -8.71 5.80 25.75
N HIS A 285 -9.03 6.38 24.58
CA HIS A 285 -10.32 7.03 24.34
C HIS A 285 -11.49 6.04 24.41
N PHE A 286 -11.35 4.85 23.81
CA PHE A 286 -12.37 3.81 23.84
C PHE A 286 -12.28 2.88 25.05
N SER A 287 -11.28 3.05 25.91
CA SER A 287 -10.99 2.15 27.03
C SER A 287 -10.93 0.68 26.60
N ILE A 288 -10.12 0.41 25.57
CA ILE A 288 -9.89 -0.93 25.02
C ILE A 288 -8.40 -1.28 25.06
N LEU A 289 -8.09 -2.56 25.19
CA LEU A 289 -6.73 -3.06 25.06
C LEU A 289 -6.48 -3.46 23.59
N ALA A 290 -5.48 -2.86 22.95
CA ALA A 290 -5.19 -3.09 21.53
C ALA A 290 -5.02 -4.58 21.15
N PHE A 291 -4.51 -5.40 22.08
CA PHE A 291 -4.20 -6.83 21.83
C PHE A 291 -4.94 -7.78 22.78
N SER A 292 -6.07 -7.37 23.35
CA SER A 292 -6.85 -8.21 24.27
C SER A 292 -8.34 -7.91 24.19
N LEU A 293 -9.16 -8.97 24.21
CA LEU A 293 -10.62 -8.87 24.33
C LEU A 293 -11.09 -8.59 25.76
N LYS A 294 -10.18 -8.59 26.74
CA LYS A 294 -10.51 -8.19 28.11
C LYS A 294 -10.75 -6.68 28.16
N LYS A 295 -11.74 -6.28 28.95
CA LYS A 295 -11.91 -4.86 29.29
C LYS A 295 -10.80 -4.44 30.26
N PRO A 296 -10.26 -3.21 30.15
CA PRO A 296 -9.42 -2.66 31.21
C PRO A 296 -10.17 -2.73 32.54
N ASN A 297 -9.52 -3.17 33.61
CA ASN A 297 -10.14 -3.13 34.93
C ASN A 297 -10.49 -1.67 35.26
N SER A 298 -11.75 -1.43 35.58
CA SER A 298 -12.20 -0.18 36.18
C SER A 298 -11.90 -0.24 37.67
N ASP A 299 -10.66 0.09 38.02
CA ASP A 299 -10.30 0.48 39.39
C ASP A 299 -10.56 1.98 39.58
#